data_AF-A0AB38ETL2-F1
#
_entry.id   AF-A0AB38ETL2-F1
#
_cell.length_a   1.000
_cell.length_b   1.000
_cell.length_c   1.000
_cell.angle_alpha   90.00
_cell.angle_beta   90.00
_cell.angle_gamma   90.00
#
_symmetry.space_group_name_H-M   'P 1'
#
loop_
_entity.id
_entity.type
_entity.pdbx_description
1 polymer ?
#
loop_
_entity_poly.entity_id
_entity_poly.type
_entity_poly.pdbx_seq_one_letter_code
_entity_poly.pdbx_strand_id
1 'polypeptide(L)'
;MPVKEQGFSLLEVLIAMAISSVLLLGAARFLPALQRESLTGTRKLALEDEIWLRVFTVAKHLQRAGYCHGSCTGEGLEIVGQGDCIIVQWDANSNGIWDREPVKESDQIGFRLKEHVLETLRGATSCEGKGWDKVTNPDAIIIDTFQVVRQDVSGFSPVLTVNMRAASKSEPQTVVNASYSVTGFNL
;
A
#
# COMPACT_ATOMS: atom_id res chain seq x y z
N MET A 1 61.63 -31.09 -6.94
CA MET A 1 61.62 -31.07 -5.45
C MET A 1 60.58 -32.09 -5.01
N PRO A 2 60.92 -33.15 -4.26
CA PRO A 2 59.93 -34.14 -3.86
C PRO A 2 59.04 -33.55 -2.76
N VAL A 3 57.73 -33.70 -2.90
CA VAL A 3 56.76 -33.30 -1.87
C VAL A 3 56.88 -34.29 -0.72
N LYS A 4 57.07 -33.77 0.50
CA LYS A 4 57.16 -34.57 1.72
C LYS A 4 55.74 -34.96 2.13
N GLU A 5 55.31 -36.18 1.80
CA GLU A 5 53.99 -36.68 2.20
C GLU A 5 54.00 -37.06 3.68
N GLN A 6 53.63 -36.10 4.54
CA GLN A 6 53.30 -36.36 5.93
C GLN A 6 51.78 -36.60 6.01
N GLY A 7 51.38 -37.84 6.30
CA GLY A 7 49.97 -38.17 6.55
C GLY A 7 49.48 -37.59 7.89
N PHE A 8 48.16 -37.55 8.07
CA PHE A 8 47.54 -37.10 9.32
C PHE A 8 47.53 -38.20 10.38
N SER A 9 47.68 -37.79 11.64
CA SER A 9 47.45 -38.67 12.79
C SER A 9 45.96 -39.01 12.93
N LEU A 10 45.64 -40.22 13.38
CA LEU A 10 44.27 -40.63 13.71
C LEU A 10 43.58 -39.62 14.63
N LEU A 11 44.30 -39.10 15.63
CA LEU A 11 43.77 -38.14 16.60
C LEU A 11 43.45 -36.79 15.95
N GLU A 12 44.28 -36.32 15.02
CA GLU A 12 44.03 -35.09 14.27
C GLU A 12 42.76 -35.23 13.41
N VAL A 13 42.60 -36.36 12.72
CA VAL A 13 41.40 -36.64 11.92
C VAL A 13 40.15 -36.68 12.80
N LEU A 14 40.21 -37.31 13.97
CA LEU A 14 39.07 -37.38 14.90
C LEU A 14 38.69 -36.00 15.46
N ILE A 15 39.68 -35.17 15.81
CA ILE A 15 39.42 -33.79 16.27
C ILE A 15 38.82 -32.96 15.13
N ALA A 16 39.38 -33.04 13.92
CA ALA A 16 38.88 -32.32 12.76
C ALA A 16 37.45 -32.74 12.41
N MET A 17 37.14 -34.03 12.47
CA MET A 17 35.80 -34.57 12.23
C MET A 17 34.81 -34.11 13.31
N ALA A 18 35.22 -34.12 14.59
CA ALA A 18 34.38 -33.64 15.68
C ALA A 18 34.03 -32.16 15.50
N ILE A 19 35.02 -31.29 15.27
CA ILE A 19 34.80 -29.85 15.04
C ILE A 19 33.90 -29.62 13.82
N SER A 20 34.19 -30.29 12.70
CA SER A 20 33.41 -30.15 11.46
C SER A 20 31.96 -30.57 11.65
N SER A 21 31.72 -31.67 12.38
CA SER A 21 30.36 -32.15 12.65
C SER A 21 29.55 -31.14 13.47
N VAL A 22 30.15 -30.53 14.48
CA VAL A 22 29.51 -29.50 15.32
C VAL A 22 29.21 -28.25 14.48
N LEU A 23 30.16 -27.81 13.66
CA LEU A 23 29.96 -26.65 12.76
C LEU A 23 28.84 -26.90 11.74
N LEU A 24 28.83 -28.08 11.10
CA LEU A 24 27.79 -28.45 10.13
C LEU A 24 26.40 -28.52 10.76
N LEU A 25 26.29 -29.09 11.98
CA LEU A 25 25.03 -29.10 12.73
C LEU A 25 24.56 -27.69 13.12
N GLY A 26 25.49 -26.82 13.51
CA GLY A 26 25.21 -25.40 13.77
C GLY A 26 24.65 -24.70 12.53
N ALA A 27 25.33 -24.83 11.39
CA ALA A 27 24.88 -24.26 10.11
C ALA A 27 23.52 -24.82 9.67
N ALA A 28 23.30 -26.14 9.83
CA ALA A 28 22.05 -26.81 9.48
C ALA A 28 20.84 -26.31 10.29
N ARG A 29 21.06 -25.79 11.51
CA ARG A 29 20.00 -25.17 12.33
C ARG A 29 19.86 -23.67 12.09
N PHE A 30 20.97 -22.99 11.87
CA PHE A 30 21.02 -21.54 11.74
C PHE A 30 20.44 -21.05 10.40
N LEU A 31 20.80 -21.70 9.28
CA LEU A 31 20.37 -21.25 7.95
C LEU A 31 18.84 -21.27 7.76
N PRO A 32 18.10 -22.33 8.15
CA PRO A 32 16.64 -22.33 8.04
C PRO A 32 15.97 -21.27 8.92
N ALA A 33 16.54 -20.99 10.10
CA ALA A 33 16.04 -19.94 10.99
C ALA A 33 16.21 -18.56 10.35
N LEU A 34 17.39 -18.27 9.79
CA LEU A 34 17.63 -17.02 9.06
C LEU A 34 16.73 -16.86 7.84
N GLN A 35 16.54 -17.92 7.05
CA GLN A 35 15.67 -17.87 5.87
C GLN A 35 14.22 -17.56 6.25
N ARG A 36 13.74 -18.13 7.35
CA ARG A 36 12.40 -17.87 7.87
C ARG A 36 12.23 -16.40 8.28
N GLU A 37 13.14 -15.87 9.07
CA GLU A 37 13.11 -14.46 9.49
C GLU A 37 13.22 -13.51 8.29
N SER A 38 14.11 -13.81 7.33
CA SER A 38 14.26 -13.03 6.10
C SER A 38 12.98 -13.02 5.26
N LEU A 39 12.30 -14.18 5.13
CA LEU A 39 11.04 -14.28 4.41
C LEU A 39 9.94 -13.46 5.09
N THR A 40 9.77 -13.59 6.41
CA THR A 40 8.78 -12.82 7.17
C THR A 40 9.06 -11.32 7.07
N GLY A 41 10.33 -10.90 7.17
CA GLY A 41 10.72 -9.51 6.98
C GLY A 41 10.39 -8.99 5.58
N THR A 42 10.70 -9.76 4.54
CA THR A 42 10.41 -9.40 3.14
C THR A 42 8.91 -9.28 2.88
N ARG A 43 8.10 -10.19 3.42
CA ARG A 43 6.64 -10.14 3.29
C ARG A 43 6.05 -8.91 3.96
N LYS A 44 6.55 -8.54 5.14
CA LYS A 44 6.12 -7.34 5.84
C LYS A 44 6.43 -6.08 5.04
N LEU A 45 7.64 -5.98 4.48
CA LEU A 45 8.03 -4.85 3.62
C LEU A 45 7.16 -4.76 2.36
N ALA A 46 6.90 -5.89 1.70
CA ALA A 46 6.02 -5.92 0.54
C ALA A 46 4.59 -5.45 0.86
N LEU A 47 4.03 -5.84 2.02
CA LEU A 47 2.75 -5.33 2.48
C LEU A 47 2.81 -3.82 2.73
N GLU A 48 3.88 -3.34 3.36
CA GLU A 48 4.08 -1.92 3.64
C GLU A 48 4.12 -1.08 2.35
N ASP A 49 4.91 -1.51 1.36
CA ASP A 49 5.00 -0.87 0.05
C ASP A 49 3.65 -0.84 -0.69
N GLU A 50 2.89 -1.94 -0.65
CA GLU A 50 1.57 -1.99 -1.30
C GLU A 50 0.59 -0.99 -0.67
N ILE A 51 0.53 -0.92 0.66
CA ILE A 51 -0.37 -0.01 1.37
C ILE A 51 0.04 1.45 1.18
N TRP A 52 1.33 1.77 1.27
CA TRP A 52 1.83 3.11 0.97
C TRP A 52 1.49 3.52 -0.46
N LEU A 53 1.68 2.65 -1.44
CA LEU A 53 1.32 2.93 -2.84
C LEU A 53 -0.17 3.31 -2.97
N ARG A 54 -1.09 2.58 -2.32
CA ARG A 54 -2.53 2.90 -2.37
C ARG A 54 -2.85 4.23 -1.72
N VAL A 55 -2.29 4.48 -0.54
CA VAL A 55 -2.45 5.77 0.17
C VAL A 55 -1.95 6.93 -0.69
N PHE A 56 -0.77 6.82 -1.29
CA PHE A 56 -0.21 7.84 -2.17
C PHE A 56 -1.06 8.07 -3.44
N THR A 57 -1.58 6.99 -4.04
CA THR A 57 -2.46 7.12 -5.21
C THR A 57 -3.71 7.92 -4.87
N VAL A 58 -4.40 7.58 -3.78
CA VAL A 58 -5.59 8.32 -3.33
C VAL A 58 -5.24 9.78 -3.02
N ALA A 59 -4.15 10.01 -2.29
CA ALA A 59 -3.71 11.34 -1.94
C ALA A 59 -3.39 12.22 -3.17
N LYS A 60 -2.81 11.65 -4.23
CA LYS A 60 -2.58 12.37 -5.49
C LYS A 60 -3.87 12.79 -6.18
N HIS A 61 -4.92 11.97 -6.12
CA HIS A 61 -6.24 12.36 -6.61
C HIS A 61 -6.83 13.49 -5.76
N LEU A 62 -6.76 13.36 -4.43
CA LEU A 62 -7.22 14.39 -3.49
C LEU A 62 -6.51 15.74 -3.67
N GLN A 63 -5.21 15.74 -3.96
CA GLN A 63 -4.45 16.98 -4.20
C GLN A 63 -4.96 17.77 -5.42
N ARG A 64 -5.55 17.07 -6.40
CA ARG A 64 -6.12 17.69 -7.62
C ARG A 64 -7.59 18.06 -7.46
N ALA A 65 -8.24 17.60 -6.40
CA ALA A 65 -9.65 17.81 -6.16
C ALA A 65 -10.03 19.29 -6.31
N GLY A 66 -11.14 19.55 -7.02
CA GLY A 66 -11.69 20.89 -7.23
C GLY A 66 -10.97 21.73 -8.29
N TYR A 67 -9.88 21.25 -8.89
CA TYR A 67 -9.24 22.01 -9.97
C TYR A 67 -10.22 22.19 -11.15
N CYS A 68 -10.31 23.43 -11.63
CA CYS A 68 -11.13 23.81 -12.78
C CYS A 68 -10.49 24.98 -13.53
N HIS A 69 -10.43 24.91 -14.85
CA HIS A 69 -10.01 26.04 -15.68
C HIS A 69 -11.16 27.03 -15.89
N GLY A 70 -11.46 27.84 -14.87
CA GLY A 70 -12.55 28.82 -14.91
C GLY A 70 -13.54 28.61 -13.77
N SER A 71 -14.82 28.45 -14.08
CA SER A 71 -15.88 28.25 -13.08
C SER A 71 -16.65 26.96 -13.37
N CYS A 72 -16.30 25.92 -12.63
CA CYS A 72 -17.05 24.67 -12.56
C CYS A 72 -18.08 24.76 -11.43
N THR A 73 -19.20 24.04 -11.57
CA THR A 73 -20.28 24.04 -10.57
C THR A 73 -20.30 22.71 -9.81
N GLY A 74 -20.42 22.79 -8.49
CA GLY A 74 -20.47 21.63 -7.59
C GLY A 74 -19.25 21.53 -6.67
N GLU A 75 -19.20 20.45 -5.88
CA GLU A 75 -18.12 20.20 -4.92
C GLU A 75 -16.99 19.39 -5.57
N GLY A 76 -15.75 19.86 -5.48
CA GLY A 76 -14.58 19.15 -6.04
C GLY A 76 -14.23 17.83 -5.35
N LEU A 77 -14.74 17.63 -4.14
CA LEU A 77 -14.53 16.46 -3.29
C LEU A 77 -15.79 16.20 -2.46
N GLU A 78 -16.34 15.00 -2.61
CA GLU A 78 -17.38 14.46 -1.75
C GLU A 78 -16.77 13.39 -0.84
N ILE A 79 -17.00 13.51 0.47
CA ILE A 79 -16.59 12.51 1.48
C ILE A 79 -17.87 11.94 2.09
N VAL A 80 -18.07 10.64 1.94
CA VAL A 80 -19.30 9.94 2.37
C VAL A 80 -18.99 9.05 3.57
N GLY A 81 -20.01 8.81 4.41
CA GLY A 81 -19.90 7.93 5.56
C GLY A 81 -18.94 8.48 6.60
N GLN A 82 -17.97 7.67 7.02
CA GLN A 82 -16.89 8.12 7.92
C GLN A 82 -15.63 8.53 7.16
N GLY A 83 -15.71 8.71 5.85
CA GLY A 83 -14.57 8.89 4.95
C GLY A 83 -14.06 7.58 4.35
N ASP A 84 -14.84 6.51 4.48
CA ASP A 84 -14.62 5.19 3.88
C ASP A 84 -15.03 5.13 2.40
N CYS A 85 -15.67 6.18 1.90
CA CYS A 85 -15.82 6.44 0.48
C CYS A 85 -15.63 7.91 0.15
N ILE A 86 -14.95 8.17 -0.97
CA ILE A 86 -14.76 9.51 -1.53
C ILE A 86 -15.06 9.52 -3.02
N ILE A 87 -15.53 10.65 -3.52
CA ILE A 87 -15.62 10.95 -4.94
C ILE A 87 -14.88 12.26 -5.19
N VAL A 88 -13.90 12.21 -6.07
CA VAL A 88 -13.04 13.34 -6.39
C VAL A 88 -13.27 13.74 -7.84
N GLN A 89 -13.30 15.05 -8.10
CA GLN A 89 -13.37 15.54 -9.46
C GLN A 89 -12.43 16.72 -9.72
N TRP A 90 -11.89 16.75 -10.93
CA TRP A 90 -11.01 17.81 -11.40
C TRP A 90 -11.06 17.88 -12.93
N ASP A 91 -10.97 19.09 -13.48
CA ASP A 91 -10.93 19.34 -14.92
C ASP A 91 -9.59 18.83 -15.50
N ALA A 92 -9.57 17.64 -16.11
CA ALA A 92 -8.34 17.01 -16.56
C ALA A 92 -7.81 17.60 -17.87
N ASN A 93 -8.68 18.09 -18.74
CA ASN A 93 -8.36 18.62 -20.06
C ASN A 93 -8.29 20.16 -20.09
N SER A 94 -8.60 20.82 -18.97
CA SER A 94 -8.60 22.28 -18.80
C SER A 94 -9.61 23.00 -19.70
N ASN A 95 -10.76 22.38 -19.99
CA ASN A 95 -11.82 22.98 -20.81
C ASN A 95 -12.81 23.86 -20.01
N GLY A 96 -12.65 23.92 -18.68
CA GLY A 96 -13.49 24.72 -17.78
C GLY A 96 -14.79 24.05 -17.35
N ILE A 97 -14.93 22.75 -17.59
CA ILE A 97 -16.09 21.93 -17.23
C ILE A 97 -15.57 20.63 -16.62
N TRP A 98 -16.32 20.02 -15.70
CA TRP A 98 -16.02 18.67 -15.24
C TRP A 98 -16.75 17.65 -16.12
N ASP A 99 -15.99 16.99 -17.00
CA ASP A 99 -16.52 16.03 -17.96
C ASP A 99 -16.90 14.71 -17.26
N ARG A 100 -18.16 14.31 -17.41
CA ARG A 100 -18.67 13.03 -16.87
C ARG A 100 -18.70 11.91 -17.90
N GLU A 101 -18.78 12.27 -19.17
CA GLU A 101 -18.81 11.35 -20.28
C GLU A 101 -17.78 11.73 -21.35
N PRO A 102 -17.15 10.74 -22.01
CA PRO A 102 -17.29 9.31 -21.78
C PRO A 102 -16.60 8.87 -20.47
N VAL A 103 -17.11 7.80 -19.82
CA VAL A 103 -16.60 7.32 -18.51
C VAL A 103 -15.08 7.12 -18.49
N LYS A 104 -14.47 6.67 -19.60
CA LYS A 104 -13.02 6.47 -19.73
C LYS A 104 -12.22 7.75 -19.55
N GLU A 105 -12.79 8.88 -19.92
CA GLU A 105 -12.18 10.22 -19.86
C GLU A 105 -12.82 11.08 -18.77
N SER A 106 -13.69 10.48 -17.95
CA SER A 106 -14.35 11.24 -16.90
C SER A 106 -13.36 11.84 -15.92
N ASP A 107 -13.63 13.10 -15.59
CA ASP A 107 -12.98 13.91 -14.58
C ASP A 107 -13.32 13.49 -13.15
N GLN A 108 -14.21 12.52 -12.99
CA GLN A 108 -14.61 11.98 -11.70
C GLN A 108 -13.94 10.62 -11.43
N ILE A 109 -13.51 10.40 -10.20
CA ILE A 109 -13.05 9.11 -9.71
C ILE A 109 -13.47 8.89 -8.26
N GLY A 110 -13.95 7.69 -7.98
CA GLY A 110 -14.31 7.26 -6.64
C GLY A 110 -13.28 6.30 -6.05
N PHE A 111 -13.16 6.32 -4.72
CA PHE A 111 -12.50 5.28 -3.94
C PHE A 111 -13.41 4.88 -2.79
N ARG A 112 -13.55 3.58 -2.53
CA ARG A 112 -14.33 3.09 -1.39
C ARG A 112 -13.71 1.85 -0.77
N LEU A 113 -13.98 1.66 0.51
CA LEU A 113 -13.76 0.39 1.19
C LEU A 113 -15.05 -0.43 1.16
N LYS A 114 -14.97 -1.64 0.61
CA LYS A 114 -16.10 -2.57 0.61
C LYS A 114 -15.60 -3.99 0.87
N GLU A 115 -16.22 -4.66 1.84
CA GLU A 115 -15.88 -6.05 2.19
C GLU A 115 -14.37 -6.29 2.42
N HIS A 116 -13.69 -5.35 3.09
CA HIS A 116 -12.24 -5.35 3.35
C HIS A 116 -11.35 -5.21 2.10
N VAL A 117 -11.92 -4.71 1.00
CA VAL A 117 -11.20 -4.45 -0.25
C VAL A 117 -11.30 -2.97 -0.57
N LEU A 118 -10.16 -2.35 -0.88
CA LEU A 118 -10.15 -1.03 -1.49
C LEU A 118 -10.53 -1.16 -2.97
N GLU A 119 -11.54 -0.41 -3.38
CA GLU A 119 -12.05 -0.38 -4.75
C GLU A 119 -11.96 1.04 -5.33
N THR A 120 -11.88 1.14 -6.66
CA THR A 120 -11.94 2.40 -7.40
C THR A 120 -12.94 2.33 -8.55
N LEU A 121 -13.49 3.48 -8.94
CA LEU A 121 -14.38 3.58 -10.09
C LEU A 121 -14.19 4.94 -10.75
N ARG A 122 -13.83 4.96 -12.04
CA ARG A 122 -13.86 6.19 -12.84
C ARG A 122 -15.30 6.52 -13.24
N GLY A 123 -15.66 7.81 -13.23
CA GLY A 123 -17.03 8.25 -13.46
C GLY A 123 -17.98 7.88 -12.32
N ALA A 124 -17.46 7.69 -11.10
CA ALA A 124 -18.28 7.37 -9.95
C ALA A 124 -19.21 8.55 -9.60
N THR A 125 -20.51 8.28 -9.58
CA THR A 125 -21.55 9.26 -9.20
C THR A 125 -22.15 8.96 -7.82
N SER A 126 -21.90 7.77 -7.27
CA SER A 126 -22.30 7.39 -5.93
C SER A 126 -21.33 6.36 -5.36
N CYS A 127 -21.23 6.29 -4.04
CA CYS A 127 -20.46 5.26 -3.34
C CYS A 127 -21.06 3.86 -3.42
N GLU A 128 -22.33 3.77 -3.85
CA GLU A 128 -23.04 2.51 -4.01
C GLU A 128 -23.00 1.98 -5.44
N GLY A 129 -23.46 0.75 -5.62
CA GLY A 129 -23.59 0.12 -6.92
C GLY A 129 -22.41 -0.75 -7.35
N LYS A 130 -22.44 -1.13 -8.63
CA LYS A 130 -21.57 -2.13 -9.27
C LYS A 130 -20.56 -1.46 -10.21
N GLY A 131 -19.63 -2.24 -10.75
CA GLY A 131 -18.63 -1.77 -11.72
C GLY A 131 -17.34 -1.24 -11.12
N TRP A 132 -17.19 -1.34 -9.80
CA TRP A 132 -15.99 -0.95 -9.08
C TRP A 132 -14.87 -1.98 -9.27
N ASP A 133 -13.66 -1.48 -9.53
CA ASP A 133 -12.46 -2.29 -9.71
C ASP A 133 -11.72 -2.43 -8.38
N LYS A 134 -11.38 -3.67 -8.03
CA LYS A 134 -10.59 -3.98 -6.83
C LYS A 134 -9.15 -3.57 -7.05
N VAL A 135 -8.64 -2.64 -6.24
CA VAL A 135 -7.23 -2.18 -6.32
C VAL A 135 -6.32 -2.84 -5.29
N THR A 136 -6.88 -3.72 -4.45
CA THR A 136 -6.15 -4.56 -3.50
C THR A 136 -6.51 -6.03 -3.74
N ASN A 137 -5.57 -6.94 -3.54
CA ASN A 137 -5.81 -8.36 -3.73
C ASN A 137 -6.51 -8.97 -2.49
N PRO A 138 -7.80 -9.34 -2.57
CA PRO A 138 -8.56 -9.87 -1.43
C PRO A 138 -8.06 -11.22 -0.90
N ASP A 139 -7.20 -11.91 -1.66
CA ASP A 139 -6.58 -13.18 -1.25
C ASP A 139 -5.23 -13.01 -0.56
N ALA A 140 -4.66 -11.81 -0.60
CA ALA A 140 -3.39 -11.50 0.05
C ALA A 140 -3.54 -10.50 1.20
N ILE A 141 -4.43 -9.50 1.06
CA ILE A 141 -4.53 -8.35 1.96
C ILE A 141 -5.98 -8.14 2.39
N ILE A 142 -6.15 -7.80 3.66
CA ILE A 142 -7.41 -7.37 4.26
C ILE A 142 -7.23 -5.90 4.62
N ILE A 143 -8.06 -5.01 4.06
CA ILE A 143 -8.11 -3.60 4.44
C ILE A 143 -9.10 -3.47 5.60
N ASP A 144 -8.58 -3.24 6.81
CA ASP A 144 -9.39 -3.05 8.01
C ASP A 144 -10.00 -1.64 8.04
N THR A 145 -9.27 -0.65 7.53
CA THR A 145 -9.70 0.75 7.55
C THR A 145 -9.13 1.48 6.34
N PHE A 146 -9.99 2.26 5.71
CA PHE A 146 -9.65 3.31 4.76
C PHE A 146 -10.49 4.51 5.17
N GLN A 147 -9.85 5.64 5.40
CA GLN A 147 -10.51 6.83 5.86
C GLN A 147 -9.85 8.07 5.29
N VAL A 148 -10.65 8.96 4.71
CA VAL A 148 -10.22 10.30 4.33
C VAL A 148 -10.83 11.32 5.28
N VAL A 149 -9.97 12.09 5.93
CA VAL A 149 -10.37 13.15 6.87
C VAL A 149 -10.04 14.50 6.26
N ARG A 150 -11.04 15.40 6.20
CA ARG A 150 -10.85 16.81 5.86
C ARG A 150 -10.70 17.62 7.15
N GLN A 151 -9.64 18.41 7.21
CA GLN A 151 -9.39 19.38 8.26
C GLN A 151 -9.36 20.77 7.65
N ASP A 152 -10.42 21.55 7.88
CA ASP A 152 -10.46 22.96 7.47
C ASP A 152 -9.60 23.81 8.41
N VAL A 153 -8.81 24.71 7.82
CA VAL A 153 -7.93 25.61 8.55
C VAL A 153 -8.31 27.04 8.17
N SER A 154 -8.72 27.84 9.15
CA SER A 154 -9.16 29.21 8.89
C SER A 154 -8.09 30.03 8.17
N GLY A 155 -8.43 30.57 7.00
CA GLY A 155 -7.53 31.38 6.18
C GLY A 155 -6.56 30.58 5.30
N PHE A 156 -6.64 29.25 5.27
CA PHE A 156 -5.81 28.37 4.45
C PHE A 156 -6.65 27.31 3.73
N SER A 157 -6.09 26.71 2.69
CA SER A 157 -6.70 25.55 2.04
C SER A 157 -6.77 24.35 3.01
N PRO A 158 -7.82 23.51 2.93
CA PRO A 158 -8.00 22.38 3.82
C PRO A 158 -6.87 21.34 3.67
N VAL A 159 -6.57 20.64 4.76
CA VAL A 159 -5.69 19.48 4.76
C VAL A 159 -6.54 18.21 4.67
N LEU A 160 -6.19 17.34 3.72
CA LEU A 160 -6.84 16.06 3.50
C LEU A 160 -5.88 14.95 3.90
N THR A 161 -6.27 14.11 4.85
CA THR A 161 -5.46 13.00 5.34
C THR A 161 -6.08 11.67 4.95
N VAL A 162 -5.32 10.85 4.24
CA VAL A 162 -5.68 9.46 3.91
C VAL A 162 -5.07 8.56 4.96
N ASN A 163 -5.90 7.82 5.69
CA ASN A 163 -5.50 6.81 6.65
C ASN A 163 -5.87 5.43 6.10
N MET A 164 -4.94 4.49 6.18
CA MET A 164 -5.16 3.11 5.78
C MET A 164 -4.54 2.15 6.78
N ARG A 165 -5.32 1.14 7.18
CA ARG A 165 -4.87 0.01 7.99
C ARG A 165 -5.18 -1.27 7.26
N ALA A 166 -4.18 -2.14 7.19
CA ALA A 166 -4.31 -3.43 6.52
C ALA A 166 -3.52 -4.52 7.22
N ALA A 167 -3.94 -5.76 7.00
CA ALA A 167 -3.28 -6.96 7.49
C ALA A 167 -3.03 -7.95 6.35
N SER A 168 -1.97 -8.74 6.48
CA SER A 168 -1.75 -9.91 5.63
C SER A 168 -2.78 -10.99 5.94
N LYS A 169 -3.42 -11.54 4.91
CA LYS A 169 -4.37 -12.65 5.07
C LYS A 169 -3.68 -13.94 5.51
N SER A 170 -2.44 -14.18 5.10
CA SER A 170 -1.67 -15.37 5.48
C SER A 170 -1.03 -15.24 6.86
N GLU A 171 -0.72 -14.02 7.30
CA GLU A 171 -0.09 -13.72 8.58
C GLU A 171 -0.83 -12.55 9.27
N PRO A 172 -2.00 -12.78 9.90
CA PRO A 172 -2.85 -11.70 10.42
C PRO A 172 -2.22 -10.82 11.51
N GLN A 173 -1.10 -11.27 12.10
CA GLN A 173 -0.31 -10.47 13.04
C GLN A 173 0.54 -9.40 12.33
N THR A 174 0.78 -9.56 11.03
CA THR A 174 1.50 -8.59 10.20
C THR A 174 0.53 -7.52 9.74
N VAL A 175 0.46 -6.45 10.53
CA VAL A 175 -0.38 -5.28 10.30
C VAL A 175 0.47 -4.08 9.88
N VAL A 176 -0.02 -3.31 8.93
CA VAL A 176 0.57 -2.06 8.47
C VAL A 176 -0.46 -0.94 8.62
N ASN A 177 0.01 0.21 9.12
CA ASN A 177 -0.74 1.46 9.10
C ASN A 177 0.03 2.46 8.25
N ALA A 178 -0.66 3.14 7.34
CA ALA A 178 -0.11 4.24 6.56
C ALA A 178 -1.03 5.46 6.67
N SER A 179 -0.41 6.63 6.75
CA SER A 179 -1.12 7.91 6.79
C SER A 179 -0.37 8.92 5.95
N TYR A 180 -1.08 9.62 5.08
CA TYR A 180 -0.49 10.66 4.24
C TYR A 180 -1.44 11.84 4.06
N SER A 181 -0.89 13.05 4.19
CA SER A 181 -1.65 14.29 4.12
C SER A 181 -1.27 15.12 2.90
N VAL A 182 -2.27 15.71 2.25
CA VAL A 182 -2.12 16.65 1.14
C VAL A 182 -2.95 17.90 1.38
N THR A 183 -2.54 19.02 0.81
CA THR A 183 -3.33 20.26 0.81
C THR A 183 -4.30 20.26 -0.37
N GLY A 184 -5.59 20.51 -0.10
CA GLY A 184 -6.62 20.67 -1.11
C GLY A 184 -6.65 22.09 -1.66
N PHE A 185 -5.69 22.46 -2.51
CA PHE A 185 -5.51 23.85 -2.96
C PHE A 185 -6.72 24.47 -3.70
N ASN A 186 -7.61 23.64 -4.26
CA ASN A 186 -8.77 24.08 -5.02
C ASN A 186 -10.12 23.81 -4.29
N LEU A 187 -10.08 23.55 -2.97
CA LEU A 187 -11.24 23.22 -2.13
C LEU A 187 -11.52 24.25 -1.02
#